data_AF-A0A167BDR8-F1
#
_entry.id   AF-A0A167BDR8-F1
#
_cell.length_a   1.000
_cell.length_b   1.000
_cell.length_c   1.000
_cell.angle_alpha   90.00
_cell.angle_beta   90.00
_cell.angle_gamma   90.00
#
_symmetry.space_group_name_H-M   'P 1'
#
loop_
_entity.id
_entity.type
_entity.pdbx_description
1 polymer ?
#
loop_
_entity_poly.entity_id
_entity_poly.type
_entity_poly.pdbx_seq_one_letter_code
_entity_poly.pdbx_strand_id
1 'polypeptide(L)'
;MIRSLLEQLKSRRLALGLKQSDMMLRVGISRQQYQRLESKGNPRLDTLTLTAKGLNSELVLVPKEKLAAVQALLGSGEEQEIAVQGRDEGERRVSDDPWRGLLGDDS
;
A
#
# COMPACT_ATOMS: atom_id res chain seq x y z
N MET A 1 16.86 -6.53 -9.43
CA MET A 1 16.18 -6.81 -10.72
C MET A 1 14.94 -5.93 -10.78
N ILE A 2 14.66 -5.29 -11.92
CA ILE A 2 13.51 -4.36 -12.05
C ILE A 2 12.22 -5.16 -11.83
N ARG A 3 11.42 -4.81 -10.81
CA ARG A 3 10.10 -5.40 -10.62
C ARG A 3 9.25 -5.09 -11.84
N SER A 4 8.58 -6.09 -12.39
CA SER A 4 7.63 -5.91 -13.48
C SER A 4 6.51 -4.95 -13.07
N LEU A 5 5.85 -4.31 -14.04
CA LEU A 5 4.73 -3.40 -13.77
C LEU A 5 3.61 -4.11 -12.98
N LEU A 6 3.37 -5.40 -13.26
CA LEU A 6 2.41 -6.22 -12.53
C LEU A 6 2.78 -6.39 -11.05
N GLU A 7 4.05 -6.62 -10.76
CA GLU A 7 4.55 -6.70 -9.38
C GLU A 7 4.43 -5.36 -8.67
N GLN A 8 4.68 -4.24 -9.36
CA GLN A 8 4.51 -2.89 -8.80
C GLN A 8 3.04 -2.60 -8.46
N LEU A 9 2.10 -2.94 -9.33
CA LEU A 9 0.66 -2.79 -9.06
C LEU A 9 0.22 -3.66 -7.87
N LYS A 10 0.70 -4.91 -7.82
CA LYS A 10 0.40 -5.82 -6.71
C LYS A 10 0.98 -5.32 -5.40
N SER A 11 2.23 -4.87 -5.37
CA SER A 11 2.86 -4.34 -4.15
C SER A 11 2.15 -3.08 -3.67
N ARG A 12 1.78 -2.17 -4.59
CA ARG A 12 1.02 -0.97 -4.23
C ARG A 12 -0.35 -1.30 -3.66
N ARG A 13 -1.08 -2.25 -4.25
CA ARG A 13 -2.37 -2.73 -3.70
C ARG A 13 -2.21 -3.24 -2.26
N LEU A 14 -1.16 -4.04 -2.02
CA LEU A 14 -0.88 -4.58 -0.69
C LEU A 14 -0.47 -3.49 0.31
N ALA A 15 0.34 -2.52 -0.11
CA ALA A 15 0.72 -1.37 0.72
C ALA A 15 -0.49 -0.53 1.15
N LEU A 16 -1.51 -0.43 0.29
CA LEU A 16 -2.77 0.23 0.60
C LEU A 16 -3.77 -0.64 1.39
N GLY A 17 -3.39 -1.88 1.75
CA GLY A 17 -4.25 -2.80 2.50
C GLY A 17 -5.48 -3.31 1.74
N LEU A 18 -5.48 -3.24 0.41
CA LEU A 18 -6.68 -3.48 -0.41
C LEU A 18 -6.81 -4.92 -0.85
N LYS A 19 -8.02 -5.43 -0.82
CA LYS A 19 -8.39 -6.71 -1.44
C LYS A 19 -8.70 -6.49 -2.92
N GLN A 20 -8.57 -7.55 -3.71
CA GLN A 20 -8.92 -7.53 -5.14
C GLN A 20 -10.41 -7.19 -5.37
N SER A 21 -11.29 -7.52 -4.42
CA SER A 21 -12.71 -7.17 -4.44
C SER A 21 -12.96 -5.66 -4.41
N ASP A 22 -12.09 -4.91 -3.76
CA ASP A 22 -12.30 -3.49 -3.45
C ASP A 22 -12.12 -2.63 -4.71
N MET A 23 -11.47 -3.19 -5.74
CA MET A 23 -11.28 -2.55 -7.04
C MET A 23 -12.60 -2.33 -7.78
N MET A 24 -13.61 -3.16 -7.54
CA MET A 24 -14.95 -2.95 -8.12
C MET A 24 -15.54 -1.61 -7.66
N LEU A 25 -15.43 -1.29 -6.37
CA LEU A 25 -16.00 -0.06 -5.80
C LEU A 25 -15.18 1.19 -6.13
N ARG A 26 -13.86 1.03 -6.32
CA ARG A 26 -12.96 2.17 -6.58
C ARG A 26 -12.87 2.56 -8.04
N VAL A 27 -12.85 1.57 -8.92
CA VAL A 27 -12.54 1.76 -10.34
C VAL A 27 -13.51 1.04 -11.27
N GLY A 28 -14.54 0.38 -10.75
CA GLY A 28 -15.54 -0.29 -11.59
C GLY A 28 -15.00 -1.54 -12.29
N ILE A 29 -13.86 -2.07 -11.87
CA ILE A 29 -13.27 -3.29 -12.46
C ILE A 29 -13.70 -4.51 -11.64
N SER A 30 -14.25 -5.53 -12.30
CA SER A 30 -14.64 -6.76 -11.60
C SER A 30 -13.44 -7.51 -11.01
N ARG A 31 -13.66 -8.24 -9.91
CA ARG A 31 -12.61 -9.06 -9.28
C ARG A 31 -11.93 -10.02 -10.27
N GLN A 32 -12.70 -10.65 -11.17
CA GLN A 32 -12.13 -11.57 -12.18
C GLN A 32 -11.26 -10.83 -13.20
N GLN A 33 -11.66 -9.64 -13.65
CA GLN A 33 -10.86 -8.81 -14.56
C GLN A 33 -9.56 -8.36 -13.87
N TYR A 34 -9.66 -7.93 -12.62
CA TYR A 34 -8.50 -7.52 -11.84
C TYR A 34 -7.55 -8.69 -11.54
N GLN A 35 -8.09 -9.88 -11.21
CA GLN A 35 -7.29 -11.08 -11.02
C GLN A 35 -6.56 -11.49 -12.32
N ARG A 36 -7.24 -11.43 -13.47
CA ARG A 36 -6.60 -11.67 -14.77
C ARG A 36 -5.47 -10.69 -15.05
N LEU A 37 -5.67 -9.42 -14.68
CA LEU A 37 -4.65 -8.38 -14.78
C LEU A 37 -3.42 -8.71 -13.92
N GLU A 38 -3.61 -9.09 -12.65
CA GLU A 38 -2.48 -9.45 -11.76
C GLU A 38 -1.76 -10.76 -12.16
N SER A 39 -2.45 -11.70 -12.82
CA SER A 39 -1.93 -13.06 -13.02
C SER A 39 -1.01 -13.20 -14.23
N LYS A 40 -1.30 -12.52 -15.35
CA LYS A 40 -0.54 -12.54 -16.63
C LYS A 40 -1.25 -11.83 -17.79
N GLY A 41 -2.42 -11.20 -17.56
CA GLY A 41 -3.20 -10.59 -18.62
C GLY A 41 -2.45 -9.43 -19.29
N ASN A 42 -2.71 -9.23 -20.59
CA ASN A 42 -2.32 -8.02 -21.31
C ASN A 42 -3.50 -7.03 -21.27
N PRO A 43 -3.58 -6.14 -20.25
CA PRO A 43 -4.69 -5.20 -20.15
C PRO A 43 -4.60 -4.17 -21.27
N ARG A 44 -5.76 -3.63 -21.66
CA ARG A 44 -5.79 -2.42 -22.49
C ARG A 44 -5.20 -1.25 -21.70
N LEU A 45 -4.67 -0.26 -22.42
CA LEU A 45 -4.11 0.95 -21.83
C LEU A 45 -5.11 1.66 -20.90
N ASP A 46 -6.39 1.72 -21.30
CA ASP A 46 -7.45 2.32 -20.48
C ASP A 46 -7.63 1.59 -19.15
N THR A 47 -7.65 0.26 -19.18
CA THR A 47 -7.78 -0.57 -17.97
C THR A 47 -6.58 -0.40 -17.05
N LEU A 48 -5.37 -0.29 -17.62
CA LEU A 48 -4.15 -0.04 -16.86
C LEU A 48 -4.19 1.33 -16.17
N THR A 49 -4.58 2.36 -16.91
CA THR A 49 -4.72 3.73 -16.42
C THR A 49 -5.79 3.81 -15.32
N LEU A 50 -6.92 3.16 -15.54
CA LEU A 50 -8.01 3.09 -14.57
C LEU A 50 -7.54 2.39 -13.30
N THR A 51 -6.85 1.26 -13.43
CA THR A 51 -6.30 0.51 -12.28
C THR A 51 -5.30 1.34 -11.49
N ALA A 52 -4.37 2.04 -12.17
CA ALA A 52 -3.42 2.92 -11.52
C ALA A 52 -4.11 4.03 -10.72
N LYS A 53 -5.15 4.66 -11.30
CA LYS A 53 -5.99 5.65 -10.61
C LYS A 53 -6.63 5.07 -9.34
N GLY A 54 -7.16 3.85 -9.40
CA GLY A 54 -7.75 3.16 -8.23
C GLY A 54 -6.76 2.82 -7.11
N LEU A 55 -5.47 2.74 -7.45
CA LEU A 55 -4.37 2.52 -6.52
C LEU A 55 -3.68 3.83 -6.10
N ASN A 56 -4.32 4.99 -6.36
CA ASN A 56 -3.74 6.32 -6.12
C ASN A 56 -2.32 6.42 -6.70
N SER A 57 -2.17 6.05 -7.96
CA SER A 57 -0.92 6.04 -8.70
C SER A 57 -1.14 6.55 -10.11
N GLU A 58 -0.12 7.18 -10.69
CA GLU A 58 -0.17 7.74 -12.03
C GLU A 58 0.86 7.03 -12.93
N LEU A 59 0.47 6.74 -14.16
CA LEU A 59 1.36 6.16 -15.17
C LEU A 59 2.04 7.27 -15.93
N VAL A 60 3.35 7.40 -15.75
CA VAL A 60 4.15 8.43 -16.40
C VAL A 60 5.25 7.77 -17.24
N LEU A 61 5.47 8.29 -18.44
CA LEU A 61 6.62 7.92 -19.27
C LEU A 61 7.88 8.57 -18.70
N VAL A 62 8.80 7.74 -18.21
CA VAL A 62 10.08 8.18 -17.66
C VAL A 62 11.20 7.91 -18.68
N PRO A 63 11.95 8.95 -19.12
CA PRO A 63 13.14 8.76 -19.95
C PRO A 63 14.19 7.91 -19.26
N LYS A 64 14.91 7.06 -20.00
CA LYS A 64 15.85 6.07 -19.44
C LYS A 64 16.98 6.74 -18.66
N GLU A 65 17.40 7.93 -19.06
CA GLU A 65 18.45 8.72 -18.43
C GLU A 65 18.05 9.19 -17.02
N LYS A 66 16.74 9.38 -16.79
CA LYS A 66 16.17 9.87 -15.52
C LYS A 66 15.65 8.75 -14.62
N LEU A 67 15.69 7.50 -15.09
CA LEU A 67 15.11 6.35 -14.39
C LEU A 67 15.74 6.16 -13.00
N ALA A 68 17.07 6.25 -12.89
CA ALA A 68 17.77 6.09 -11.61
C ALA A 68 17.37 7.15 -10.57
N ALA A 69 17.19 8.41 -10.99
CA ALA A 69 16.76 9.48 -10.10
C ALA A 69 15.34 9.25 -9.57
N VAL A 70 14.42 8.81 -10.42
CA VAL A 70 13.05 8.46 -10.02
C VAL A 70 13.04 7.27 -9.05
N GLN A 71 13.90 6.26 -9.28
CA GLN A 71 14.02 5.13 -8.35
C GLN A 71 14.54 5.53 -6.97
N ALA A 72 15.55 6.40 -6.90
CA ALA A 72 16.06 6.90 -5.62
C ALA A 72 14.98 7.63 -4.81
N LEU A 73 14.12 8.40 -5.49
CA LEU A 73 12.98 9.08 -4.86
C LEU A 73 11.89 8.10 -4.40
N LEU A 74 11.60 7.05 -5.18
CA LEU A 74 10.58 6.07 -4.81
C LEU A 74 11.04 5.11 -3.70
N GLY A 75 12.32 4.71 -3.70
CA GLY A 75 12.87 3.78 -2.71
C GLY A 75 13.11 4.40 -1.33
N SER A 76 13.41 5.71 -1.27
CA SER A 76 13.65 6.42 -0.01
C SER A 76 12.40 6.61 0.86
N GLY A 77 11.19 6.41 0.31
CA GLY A 77 9.93 6.50 1.05
C GLY A 77 9.53 5.21 1.79
N GLU A 78 9.93 4.03 1.30
CA GLU A 78 9.50 2.73 1.89
C GLU A 78 10.14 2.47 3.27
N GLU A 79 11.34 3.02 3.54
CA GLU A 79 12.03 2.84 4.81
C GLU A 79 11.51 3.78 5.93
N GLN A 80 10.91 4.91 5.57
CA GLN A 80 10.43 5.90 6.54
C GLN A 80 9.08 5.51 7.15
N GLU A 81 8.19 4.85 6.41
CA GLU A 81 6.89 4.40 6.94
C GLU A 81 7.01 3.22 7.91
N ILE A 82 8.01 2.35 7.74
CA ILE A 82 8.28 1.23 8.65
C ILE A 82 8.84 1.75 9.99
N ALA A 83 9.62 2.84 9.97
CA ALA A 83 10.20 3.42 11.18
C ALA A 83 9.20 4.11 12.11
N VAL A 84 8.03 4.53 11.60
CA VAL A 84 6.98 5.19 12.41
C VAL A 84 6.10 4.17 13.17
N GLN A 85 6.03 2.92 12.73
CA GLN A 85 5.22 1.88 13.38
C GLN A 85 5.96 1.13 14.51
N GLY A 86 7.26 1.40 14.72
CA GLY A 86 8.10 0.70 15.70
C GLY A 86 8.37 1.45 17.01
N ARG A 87 7.74 2.61 17.26
CA ARG A 87 7.92 3.39 18.49
C ARG A 87 6.59 3.62 19.21
N ASP A 88 5.93 2.55 19.64
CA ASP A 88 4.84 2.70 20.62
C ASP A 88 4.50 1.39 21.39
N GLU A 89 5.50 0.53 21.66
CA GLU A 89 5.31 -0.62 22.57
C GLU A 89 5.63 -0.29 24.05
N GLY A 90 5.74 1.00 24.41
CA GLY A 90 6.20 1.44 25.73
C GLY A 90 5.12 1.98 26.69
N GLU A 91 4.00 2.51 26.20
CA GLU A 91 3.02 3.18 27.05
C GLU A 91 1.64 2.55 26.85
N ARG A 92 1.32 1.54 27.67
CA ARG A 92 -0.07 1.09 27.86
C ARG A 92 -0.90 2.31 28.22
N ARG A 93 -1.75 2.71 27.28
CA ARG A 93 -2.56 3.91 27.35
C ARG A 93 -3.33 3.92 28.67
N VAL A 94 -3.33 5.07 29.33
CA VAL A 94 -4.14 5.36 30.52
C VAL A 94 -5.64 5.05 30.30
N SER A 95 -6.08 4.91 29.03
CA SER A 95 -7.44 4.46 28.69
C SER A 95 -7.77 3.03 29.10
N ASP A 96 -6.77 2.16 29.20
CA ASP A 96 -7.01 0.72 29.32
C ASP A 96 -7.14 0.26 30.78
N ASP A 97 -6.80 1.12 31.75
CA ASP A 97 -7.00 0.81 33.18
C ASP A 97 -7.31 2.08 34.02
N PRO A 98 -8.54 2.63 33.88
CA PRO A 98 -8.92 3.88 34.53
C PRO A 98 -9.03 3.81 36.06
N TRP A 99 -8.89 2.62 36.67
CA TRP A 99 -9.05 2.40 38.11
C TRP A 99 -7.74 1.96 38.80
N ARG A 100 -6.62 2.00 38.08
CA ARG A 100 -5.31 1.60 38.59
C ARG A 100 -4.90 2.47 39.78
N GLY A 101 -4.83 1.86 40.96
CA GLY A 101 -4.45 2.53 42.22
C GLY A 101 -5.61 3.10 43.03
N LEU A 102 -6.88 2.88 42.64
CA LEU A 102 -8.04 3.29 43.44
C LEU A 102 -8.52 2.19 44.41
N LEU A 103 -8.25 0.93 44.09
CA LEU A 103 -8.36 -0.16 45.06
C LEU A 103 -6.99 -0.26 45.73
N GLY A 104 -6.88 0.31 46.93
CA GLY A 104 -5.70 0.10 47.77
C GLY A 104 -5.42 -1.40 47.85
N ASP A 105 -4.15 -1.76 47.68
CA ASP A 105 -3.68 -3.12 47.95
C ASP A 105 -3.93 -3.41 49.44
N ASP A 106 -5.12 -3.95 49.75
CA ASP A 106 -5.39 -4.51 51.06
C ASP A 106 -4.60 -5.83 51.19
N SER A 107 -3.86 -5.88 52.29
CA SER A 107 -2.83 -6.86 52.66
C SER A 107 -3.31 -8.31 52.83
#